data_AF-A0A662UFS9-F1
#
_entry.id   AF-A0A662UFS9-F1
#
_cell.length_a   1.000
_cell.length_b   1.000
_cell.length_c   1.000
_cell.angle_alpha   90.00
_cell.angle_beta   90.00
_cell.angle_gamma   90.00
#
_symmetry.space_group_name_H-M   'P 1'
#
loop_
_entity.id
_entity.type
_entity.pdbx_description
1 polymer ?
#
loop_
_entity_poly.entity_id
_entity_poly.type
_entity_poly.pdbx_seq_one_letter_code
_entity_poly.pdbx_strand_id
1 'polypeptide(L)'
;MPVVRTFKDMHQKYYLKYDGGNVTTRLTAVKDLMDARYEGATSVIYDVVERVRDILSEEGVPTGLWAKYLSFAQILAKLTFSHKGATLQKEVSGVKNYFITAYKADPAILDRIIEVVVGVIPPY
;
A
#
# COMPACT_ATOMS: atom_id res chain seq x y z
N MET A 1 2.79 35.84 -11.57
CA MET A 1 3.15 34.65 -10.78
C MET A 1 1.87 33.94 -10.38
N PRO A 2 1.80 32.59 -10.40
CA PRO A 2 0.70 31.88 -9.77
C PRO A 2 0.72 32.26 -8.29
N VAL A 3 -0.37 32.84 -7.78
CA VAL A 3 -0.47 33.23 -6.37
C VAL A 3 -0.31 31.97 -5.51
N VAL A 4 0.72 31.94 -4.66
CA VAL A 4 0.95 30.83 -3.73
C VAL A 4 -0.17 30.86 -2.70
N ARG A 5 -0.92 29.75 -2.59
CA ARG A 5 -2.04 29.62 -1.67
C ARG A 5 -1.56 29.68 -0.23
N THR A 6 -2.17 30.54 0.55
CA THR A 6 -1.92 30.64 1.99
C THR A 6 -2.74 29.62 2.78
N PHE A 7 -2.42 29.43 4.05
CA PHE A 7 -3.22 28.59 4.96
C PHE A 7 -4.70 29.04 4.99
N LYS A 8 -4.95 30.35 5.00
CA LYS A 8 -6.30 30.91 5.01
C LYS A 8 -7.09 30.49 3.76
N ASP A 9 -6.46 30.53 2.58
CA ASP A 9 -7.08 30.12 1.33
C ASP A 9 -7.44 28.63 1.34
N MET A 10 -6.58 27.80 1.95
CA MET A 10 -6.81 26.36 2.10
C MET A 10 -7.93 26.03 3.09
N HIS A 11 -7.98 26.74 4.22
CA HIS A 11 -9.05 26.58 5.20
C HIS A 11 -10.41 27.01 4.63
N GLN A 12 -10.48 28.17 3.97
CA GLN A 12 -11.73 28.66 3.38
C GLN A 12 -12.23 27.69 2.28
N LYS A 13 -11.33 27.20 1.43
CA LYS A 13 -11.68 26.19 0.44
C LYS A 13 -12.15 24.87 1.06
N TYR A 14 -11.55 24.45 2.16
CA TYR A 14 -12.00 23.27 2.91
C TYR A 14 -13.44 23.49 3.38
N TYR A 15 -13.71 24.58 4.10
CA TYR A 15 -15.04 24.88 4.63
C TYR A 15 -16.13 24.88 3.54
N LEU A 16 -15.87 25.55 2.41
CA LEU A 16 -16.83 25.63 1.29
C LEU A 16 -17.09 24.28 0.60
N LYS A 17 -16.19 23.30 0.70
CA LYS A 17 -16.36 21.98 0.10
C LYS A 17 -17.21 21.03 0.94
N TYR A 18 -17.35 21.30 2.24
CA TYR A 18 -18.08 20.45 3.18
C TYR A 18 -19.56 20.85 3.25
N ASP A 19 -20.23 20.83 2.10
CA ASP A 19 -21.69 20.93 2.02
C ASP A 19 -22.32 19.53 1.91
N GLY A 20 -23.15 19.15 2.89
CA GLY A 20 -23.73 17.81 2.99
C GLY A 20 -24.59 17.41 1.79
N GLY A 21 -25.26 18.38 1.16
CA GLY A 21 -26.06 18.13 -0.05
C GLY A 21 -25.18 17.74 -1.24
N ASN A 22 -24.15 18.54 -1.52
CA ASN A 22 -23.21 18.25 -2.60
C ASN A 22 -22.41 16.95 -2.38
N VAL A 23 -22.03 16.63 -1.15
CA VAL A 23 -21.33 15.39 -0.82
C VAL A 23 -22.19 14.17 -1.13
N THR A 24 -23.45 14.18 -0.68
CA THR A 24 -24.39 13.06 -0.90
C THR A 24 -24.63 12.83 -2.38
N THR A 25 -24.97 13.88 -3.14
CA THR A 25 -25.23 13.79 -4.58
C THR A 25 -24.04 13.20 -5.34
N ARG A 26 -22.81 13.61 -5.01
CA ARG A 26 -21.60 13.07 -5.66
C ARG A 26 -21.36 11.61 -5.34
N LEU A 27 -21.49 11.21 -4.07
CA LEU A 27 -21.27 9.82 -3.66
C LEU A 27 -22.27 8.87 -4.32
N THR A 28 -23.55 9.24 -4.35
CA THR A 28 -24.59 8.43 -4.99
C THR A 28 -24.34 8.29 -6.49
N ALA A 29 -23.92 9.37 -7.16
CA ALA A 29 -23.69 9.35 -8.61
C ALA A 29 -22.52 8.46 -9.05
N VAL A 30 -21.56 8.15 -8.17
CA VAL A 30 -20.39 7.31 -8.50
C VAL A 30 -20.35 5.98 -7.73
N LYS A 31 -21.41 5.61 -7.01
CA LYS A 31 -21.41 4.45 -6.11
C LYS A 31 -20.98 3.17 -6.81
N ASP A 32 -21.57 2.85 -7.96
CA ASP A 32 -21.27 1.63 -8.70
C ASP A 32 -19.81 1.59 -9.18
N LEU A 33 -19.29 2.75 -9.62
CA LEU A 33 -17.88 2.87 -10.01
C LEU A 33 -16.94 2.72 -8.81
N MET A 34 -17.33 3.24 -7.65
CA MET A 34 -16.56 3.09 -6.41
C MET A 34 -16.48 1.62 -5.99
N ASP A 35 -17.60 0.91 -6.02
CA ASP A 35 -17.66 -0.50 -5.63
C ASP A 35 -16.81 -1.36 -6.55
N ALA A 36 -16.97 -1.22 -7.87
CA ALA A 36 -16.20 -1.99 -8.85
C ALA A 36 -14.68 -1.75 -8.70
N ARG A 37 -14.27 -0.50 -8.43
CA ARG A 37 -12.86 -0.17 -8.18
C ARG A 37 -12.35 -0.73 -6.87
N TYR A 38 -13.18 -0.73 -5.83
CA TYR A 38 -12.82 -1.30 -4.54
C TYR A 38 -12.58 -2.81 -4.66
N GLU A 39 -13.51 -3.54 -5.28
CA GLU A 39 -13.38 -4.98 -5.49
C GLU A 39 -12.12 -5.35 -6.29
N GLY A 40 -11.88 -4.64 -7.40
CA GLY A 40 -10.71 -4.87 -8.26
C GLY A 40 -9.38 -4.55 -7.58
N ALA A 41 -9.32 -3.52 -6.73
CA ALA A 41 -8.08 -3.15 -6.04
C ALA A 41 -7.83 -4.00 -4.79
N THR A 42 -8.88 -4.29 -4.01
CA THR A 42 -8.77 -4.98 -2.73
C THR A 42 -8.48 -6.47 -2.91
N SER A 43 -9.04 -7.12 -3.93
CA SER A 43 -8.76 -8.53 -4.23
C SER A 43 -7.26 -8.80 -4.38
N VAL A 44 -6.56 -8.01 -5.21
CA VAL A 44 -5.11 -8.14 -5.43
C VAL A 44 -4.31 -8.02 -4.12
N ILE A 45 -4.70 -7.10 -3.24
CA ILE A 45 -4.00 -6.88 -1.97
C ILE A 45 -4.28 -8.05 -1.00
N TYR A 46 -5.53 -8.54 -0.95
CA TYR A 46 -5.89 -9.63 -0.06
C TYR A 46 -5.26 -10.96 -0.48
N ASP A 47 -5.18 -11.24 -1.77
CA ASP A 47 -4.47 -12.41 -2.31
C ASP A 47 -3.00 -12.43 -1.85
N VAL A 48 -2.35 -11.27 -1.80
CA VAL A 48 -0.98 -11.14 -1.28
C VAL A 48 -0.93 -11.40 0.22
N VAL A 49 -1.89 -10.88 0.98
CA VAL A 49 -1.98 -11.11 2.43
C VAL A 49 -2.11 -12.60 2.72
N GLU A 50 -2.99 -13.32 2.02
CA GLU A 50 -3.20 -14.75 2.23
C GLU A 50 -1.93 -15.56 1.97
N ARG A 51 -1.27 -15.35 0.82
CA ARG A 51 -0.01 -16.03 0.50
C ARG A 51 1.08 -15.77 1.54
N VAL A 52 1.17 -14.54 2.07
CA VAL A 52 2.17 -14.21 3.08
C VAL A 52 1.81 -14.83 4.43
N ARG A 53 0.52 -14.98 4.78
CA ARG A 53 0.13 -15.71 6.00
C ARG A 53 0.57 -17.17 5.94
N ASP A 54 0.49 -17.81 4.77
CA ASP A 54 0.99 -19.17 4.58
C ASP A 54 2.51 -19.23 4.80
N ILE A 55 3.28 -18.31 4.19
CA ILE A 55 4.74 -18.21 4.41
C ILE A 55 5.07 -18.03 5.89
N LEU A 56 4.40 -17.10 6.58
CA LEU A 56 4.66 -16.82 7.99
C LEU A 56 4.31 -17.99 8.89
N SER A 57 3.28 -18.77 8.52
CA SER A 57 2.92 -19.99 9.21
C SER A 57 3.95 -21.09 8.99
N GLU A 58 4.43 -21.28 7.76
CA GLU A 58 5.49 -22.24 7.41
C GLU A 58 6.82 -21.94 8.13
N GLU A 59 7.19 -20.66 8.20
CA GLU A 59 8.40 -20.19 8.89
C GLU A 59 8.27 -20.15 10.42
N GLY A 60 7.10 -20.53 10.97
CA GLY A 60 6.87 -20.57 12.40
C GLY A 60 6.88 -19.19 13.08
N VAL A 61 6.60 -18.11 12.33
CA VAL A 61 6.58 -16.76 12.89
C VAL A 61 5.41 -16.64 13.85
N PRO A 62 5.61 -16.18 15.11
CA PRO A 62 4.51 -15.94 16.03
C PRO A 62 3.51 -14.93 15.49
N THR A 63 2.21 -15.20 15.62
CA THR A 63 1.12 -14.36 15.06
C THR A 63 1.17 -12.92 15.55
N GLY A 64 1.66 -12.66 16.77
CA GLY A 64 1.87 -11.32 17.31
C GLY A 64 2.90 -10.48 16.52
N LEU A 65 3.76 -11.10 15.72
CA LEU A 65 4.76 -10.44 14.89
C LEU A 65 4.34 -10.32 13.42
N TRP A 66 3.18 -10.85 13.02
CA TRP A 66 2.77 -10.88 11.62
C TRP A 66 2.51 -9.48 11.05
N ALA A 67 2.08 -8.54 11.87
CA ALA A 67 1.73 -7.19 11.43
C ALA A 67 2.86 -6.51 10.63
N LYS A 68 4.13 -6.67 11.02
CA LYS A 68 5.26 -6.05 10.31
C LYS A 68 5.49 -6.67 8.93
N TYR A 69 5.28 -7.98 8.79
CA TYR A 69 5.45 -8.68 7.52
C TYR A 69 4.26 -8.50 6.57
N LEU A 70 3.03 -8.47 7.11
CA LEU A 70 1.82 -8.20 6.33
C LEU A 70 1.79 -6.76 5.82
N SER A 71 2.18 -5.80 6.65
CA SER A 71 2.30 -4.40 6.22
C SER A 71 3.38 -4.22 5.15
N PHE A 72 4.53 -4.90 5.28
CA PHE A 72 5.54 -4.94 4.24
C PHE A 72 4.95 -5.48 2.92
N ALA A 73 4.28 -6.62 2.95
CA ALA A 73 3.67 -7.23 1.77
C ALA A 73 2.62 -6.32 1.08
N GLN A 74 1.79 -5.65 1.85
CA GLN A 74 0.80 -4.68 1.32
C GLN A 74 1.47 -3.46 0.68
N ILE A 75 2.60 -2.99 1.22
CA ILE A 75 3.39 -1.93 0.60
C ILE A 75 3.97 -2.41 -0.73
N LEU A 76 4.50 -3.63 -0.80
CA LEU A 76 4.99 -4.20 -2.05
C LEU A 76 3.87 -4.29 -3.09
N ALA A 77 2.70 -4.83 -2.72
CA ALA A 77 1.53 -4.90 -3.60
C ALA A 77 1.10 -3.50 -4.10
N LYS A 78 1.13 -2.49 -3.23
CA LYS A 78 0.86 -1.10 -3.64
C LYS A 78 1.89 -0.60 -4.67
N LEU A 79 3.17 -0.92 -4.50
CA LEU A 79 4.23 -0.45 -5.41
C LEU A 79 4.06 -1.03 -6.82
N THR A 80 3.55 -2.25 -6.98
CA THR A 80 3.33 -2.85 -8.30
C THR A 80 2.26 -2.13 -9.13
N PHE A 81 1.35 -1.39 -8.50
CA PHE A 81 0.37 -0.55 -9.21
C PHE A 81 1.01 0.71 -9.83
N SER A 82 2.08 1.23 -9.22
CA SER A 82 2.68 2.51 -9.60
C SER A 82 4.01 2.39 -10.33
N HIS A 83 4.72 1.27 -10.15
CA HIS A 83 6.09 1.09 -10.62
C HIS A 83 6.27 -0.22 -11.38
N LYS A 84 7.23 -0.24 -12.31
CA LYS A 84 7.60 -1.42 -13.11
C LYS A 84 9.10 -1.45 -13.39
N GLY A 85 9.66 -2.64 -13.58
CA GLY A 85 11.06 -2.83 -13.94
C GLY A 85 12.01 -2.21 -12.91
N ALA A 86 13.00 -1.44 -13.39
CA ALA A 86 14.05 -0.87 -12.54
C ALA A 86 13.53 0.08 -11.45
N THR A 87 12.41 0.78 -11.68
CA THR A 87 11.84 1.67 -10.65
C THR A 87 11.23 0.87 -9.52
N LEU A 88 10.51 -0.21 -9.85
CA LEU A 88 9.94 -1.12 -8.86
C LEU A 88 11.05 -1.77 -8.02
N GLN A 89 12.12 -2.24 -8.65
CA GLN A 89 13.26 -2.84 -7.96
C GLN A 89 13.88 -1.88 -6.93
N LYS A 90 14.10 -0.61 -7.30
CA LYS A 90 14.65 0.40 -6.38
C LYS A 90 13.75 0.66 -5.18
N GLU A 91 12.45 0.81 -5.41
CA GLU A 91 11.48 1.05 -4.34
C GLU A 91 11.40 -0.17 -3.39
N VAL A 92 11.35 -1.38 -3.95
CA VAL A 92 11.34 -2.64 -3.18
C VAL A 92 12.58 -2.74 -2.28
N SER A 93 13.78 -2.46 -2.81
CA SER A 93 15.02 -2.46 -2.02
C SER A 93 14.99 -1.42 -0.90
N GLY A 94 14.48 -0.22 -1.18
CA GLY A 94 14.31 0.84 -0.18
C GLY A 94 13.38 0.44 0.95
N VAL A 95 12.22 -0.14 0.63
CA VAL A 95 11.24 -0.61 1.61
C VAL A 95 11.81 -1.78 2.41
N LYS A 96 12.50 -2.74 1.78
CA LYS A 96 13.17 -3.85 2.49
C LYS A 96 14.13 -3.31 3.55
N ASN A 97 15.01 -2.39 3.17
CA ASN A 97 15.97 -1.78 4.09
C ASN A 97 15.29 -1.04 5.25
N TYR A 98 14.18 -0.35 4.99
CA TYR A 98 13.39 0.29 6.04
C TYR A 98 12.85 -0.72 7.06
N PHE A 99 12.29 -1.85 6.61
CA PHE A 99 11.75 -2.87 7.51
C PHE A 99 12.83 -3.61 8.31
N ILE A 100 13.99 -3.86 7.72
CA ILE A 100 15.15 -4.42 8.43
C ILE A 100 15.61 -3.45 9.53
N THR A 101 15.78 -2.17 9.19
CA THR A 101 16.38 -1.19 10.11
C THR A 101 15.44 -0.73 11.20
N ALA A 102 14.20 -0.37 10.86
CA ALA A 102 13.21 0.19 11.78
C ALA A 102 12.46 -0.87 12.58
N TYR A 103 12.05 -1.98 11.95
CA TYR A 103 11.20 -3.00 12.57
C TYR A 103 11.95 -4.29 12.94
N LYS A 104 13.26 -4.35 12.67
CA LYS A 104 14.09 -5.54 12.89
C LYS A 104 13.41 -6.79 12.30
N ALA A 105 12.84 -6.63 11.11
CA ALA A 105 12.27 -7.75 10.37
C ALA A 105 13.40 -8.61 9.83
N ASP A 106 13.21 -9.93 9.86
CA ASP A 106 14.17 -10.90 9.34
C ASP A 106 14.33 -10.69 7.81
N PRO A 107 15.53 -10.37 7.31
CA PRO A 107 15.78 -10.19 5.89
C PRO A 107 15.39 -11.41 5.04
N ALA A 108 15.55 -12.64 5.55
CA ALA A 108 15.26 -13.86 4.80
C ALA A 108 13.76 -14.04 4.56
N ILE A 109 12.93 -13.76 5.58
CA ILE A 109 11.47 -13.79 5.43
C ILE A 109 11.02 -12.68 4.48
N LEU A 110 11.62 -11.49 4.57
CA LEU A 110 11.31 -10.39 3.64
C LEU A 110 11.64 -10.77 2.19
N ASP A 111 12.72 -11.51 1.94
CA ASP A 111 13.08 -11.99 0.60
C ASP A 111 12.07 -13.00 0.05
N ARG A 112 11.62 -13.97 0.85
CA ARG A 112 10.53 -14.89 0.45
C ARG A 112 9.26 -14.10 0.10
N ILE A 113 8.92 -13.07 0.87
CA ILE A 113 7.76 -12.22 0.59
C ILE A 113 7.94 -11.45 -0.73
N ILE A 114 9.13 -10.88 -0.98
CA ILE A 114 9.43 -10.17 -2.23
C ILE A 114 9.27 -11.12 -3.42
N GLU A 115 9.80 -12.34 -3.33
CA GLU A 115 9.72 -13.33 -4.39
C GLU A 115 8.26 -13.69 -4.72
N VAL A 116 7.43 -13.94 -3.71
CA VAL A 116 6.01 -14.30 -3.93
C VAL A 116 5.16 -13.14 -4.45
N VAL A 117 5.51 -11.89 -4.10
CA VAL A 117 4.73 -10.71 -4.49
C VAL A 117 5.18 -10.10 -5.82
N VAL A 118 6.50 -10.05 -6.07
CA VAL A 118 7.10 -9.36 -7.22
C VAL A 118 7.65 -10.35 -8.26
N GLY A 119 7.91 -11.60 -7.89
CA GLY A 119 8.45 -12.65 -8.77
C GLY A 119 9.95 -12.57 -9.03
N VAL A 120 10.61 -11.47 -8.63
CA VAL A 120 12.06 -11.27 -8.79
C VAL A 120 12.59 -10.54 -7.58
N ILE A 121 13.65 -11.08 -6.96
CA ILE A 121 14.38 -10.43 -5.87
C ILE A 121 15.34 -9.39 -6.48
N PRO A 122 15.20 -8.09 -6.18
CA PRO A 122 16.12 -7.07 -6.67
C PRO A 122 17.56 -7.31 -6.18
N PRO A 123 18.59 -7.09 -7.02
CA PRO A 123 19.97 -7.07 -6.56
C PRO A 123 20.19 -5.91 -5.57
N TYR A 124 21.00 -6.20 -4.55
CA TYR A 124 21.27 -5.36 -3.37
C TYR A 124 21.49 -3.87 -3.67
#